data_AF-W1XQS5-F1
#
_entry.id   AF-W1XQS5-F1
#
_cell.length_a   1.000
_cell.length_b   1.000
_cell.length_c   1.000
_cell.angle_alpha   90.00
_cell.angle_beta   90.00
_cell.angle_gamma   90.00
#
_symmetry.space_group_name_H-M   'P 1'
#
loop_
_entity.id
_entity.type
_entity.pdbx_description
1 polymer ?
#
loop_
_entity_poly.entity_id
_entity_poly.type
_entity_poly.pdbx_seq_one_letter_code
_entity_poly.pdbx_strand_id
1 'polypeptide(L)' 'SNFMPTLNTLGDRFEAEQTFKGQTIVVSVHLEAKTAYLATVLKRGGADVIVTGSNPLSTQDDVAAGLVDMGLTV' A
#
# COMPACT_ATOMS: atom_id res chain seq x y z
N SER A 1 10.54 4.27 -5.11
CA SER A 1 10.41 5.74 -5.00
C SER A 1 11.66 6.31 -4.35
N ASN A 2 12.36 7.28 -4.97
CA ASN A 2 13.59 7.86 -4.41
C ASN A 2 13.35 8.83 -3.24
N PHE A 3 12.09 9.13 -2.91
CA PHE A 3 11.73 10.17 -1.92
C PHE A 3 11.21 9.61 -0.59
N MET A 4 11.16 8.28 -0.42
CA MET A 4 10.68 7.63 0.80
C MET A 4 11.63 6.51 1.27
N PRO A 5 12.86 6.87 1.70
CA PRO A 5 13.91 5.91 2.00
C PRO A 5 13.53 4.92 3.10
N THR A 6 12.83 5.38 4.14
CA THR A 6 12.39 4.50 5.24
C THR A 6 11.44 3.41 4.76
N LEU A 7 10.47 3.74 3.90
CA LEU A 7 9.53 2.76 3.35
C LEU A 7 10.22 1.80 2.39
N ASN A 8 11.25 2.24 1.67
CA ASN A 8 12.05 1.33 0.83
C ASN A 8 12.78 0.31 1.68
N THR A 9 13.53 0.75 2.70
CA THR A 9 14.27 -0.13 3.60
C THR A 9 13.33 -1.12 4.32
N LEU A 10 12.16 -0.65 4.75
CA LEU A 10 11.16 -1.53 5.35
C LEU A 10 10.58 -2.52 4.34
N GLY A 11 10.27 -2.06 3.12
CA GLY A 11 9.77 -2.93 2.05
C GLY A 11 10.74 -4.04 1.69
N ASP A 12 12.03 -3.73 1.57
CA ASP A 12 13.06 -4.73 1.24
C ASP A 12 13.18 -5.77 2.35
N ARG A 13 13.12 -5.35 3.62
CA ARG A 13 13.10 -6.27 4.77
C ARG A 13 11.83 -7.12 4.78
N PHE A 14 10.66 -6.50 4.66
CA PHE A 14 9.38 -7.21 4.73
C PHE A 14 9.23 -8.22 3.60
N GLU A 15 9.72 -7.90 2.41
CA GLU A 15 9.74 -8.79 1.27
C GLU A 15 10.66 -9.99 1.50
N ALA A 16 11.89 -9.77 2.00
CA ALA A 16 12.82 -10.85 2.32
C ALA A 16 12.31 -11.79 3.42
N GLU A 17 11.68 -11.24 4.45
CA GLU A 17 11.18 -11.99 5.61
C GLU A 17 9.75 -12.53 5.40
N GLN A 18 9.05 -12.08 4.35
CA GLN A 18 7.63 -12.33 4.14
C GLN A 18 6.80 -12.04 5.40
N THR A 19 7.09 -10.89 6.05
CA THR A 19 6.66 -10.55 7.42
C THR A 19 5.15 -10.65 7.64
N PHE A 20 4.34 -10.42 6.61
CA PHE A 20 2.87 -10.39 6.70
C PHE A 20 2.20 -11.54 5.95
N LYS A 21 2.95 -12.58 5.56
CA LYS A 21 2.41 -13.70 4.81
C LYS A 21 1.21 -14.33 5.52
N GLY A 22 0.10 -14.43 4.77
CA GLY A 22 -1.16 -15.01 5.26
C GLY A 22 -1.99 -14.08 6.14
N GLN A 23 -1.58 -12.82 6.30
CA GLN A 23 -2.38 -11.80 6.98
C GLN A 23 -3.15 -10.97 5.98
N THR A 24 -4.37 -10.57 6.35
CA THR A 24 -5.13 -9.53 5.64
C THR A 24 -4.99 -8.21 6.40
N ILE A 25 -4.61 -7.15 5.70
CA ILE A 25 -4.43 -5.82 6.27
C ILE A 25 -5.37 -4.83 5.55
N VAL A 26 -6.22 -4.17 6.32
CA VAL A 26 -7.09 -3.10 5.83
C VAL A 26 -6.48 -1.75 6.16
N VAL A 27 -6.26 -0.92 5.15
CA VAL A 27 -5.69 0.42 5.28
C VAL A 27 -6.78 1.45 4.99
N SER A 28 -7.27 2.12 6.04
CA SER A 28 -8.19 3.25 5.92
C SER A 28 -7.44 4.55 6.14
N VAL A 29 -7.22 5.32 5.07
CA VAL A 29 -6.42 6.56 5.11
C VAL A 29 -6.81 7.49 3.98
N HIS A 30 -6.39 8.76 4.07
CA HIS A 30 -6.42 9.68 2.95
C HIS A 30 -5.56 9.14 1.81
N LEU A 31 -6.18 8.89 0.65
CA LEU A 31 -5.53 8.19 -0.45
C LEU A 31 -4.80 9.16 -1.37
N GLU A 32 -3.47 9.07 -1.35
CA GLU A 32 -2.56 9.83 -2.21
C GLU A 32 -1.36 8.94 -2.57
N ALA A 33 -0.50 9.39 -3.49
CA ALA A 33 0.64 8.57 -3.96
C ALA A 33 1.54 8.03 -2.83
N LYS A 34 1.68 8.79 -1.73
CA LYS A 34 2.52 8.39 -0.59
C LYS A 34 1.87 7.26 0.23
N THR A 35 0.57 7.34 0.48
CA THR A 35 -0.19 6.31 1.22
C THR A 35 -0.47 5.09 0.35
N ALA A 36 -0.63 5.26 -0.96
CA ALA A 36 -0.65 4.17 -1.92
C ALA A 36 0.64 3.35 -1.86
N TYR A 37 1.81 4.00 -1.81
CA TYR A 37 3.09 3.29 -1.71
C TYR A 37 3.27 2.55 -0.37
N LEU A 38 2.67 3.02 0.72
CA LEU A 38 2.64 2.25 1.97
C LEU A 38 1.88 0.93 1.76
N ALA A 39 0.72 0.96 1.09
CA ALA A 39 -0.06 -0.23 0.82
C ALA A 39 0.72 -1.25 -0.05
N THR A 40 1.49 -0.78 -1.03
CA THR A 40 2.33 -1.66 -1.86
C THR A 40 3.48 -2.28 -1.07
N VAL A 41 4.08 -1.55 -0.12
CA VAL A 41 5.12 -2.08 0.80
C VAL A 41 4.56 -3.20 1.68
N LEU A 42 3.34 -3.06 2.20
CA LEU A 42 2.68 -4.11 2.98
C LEU A 42 2.41 -5.35 2.13
N LYS A 43 1.94 -5.16 0.89
CA LYS A 43 1.71 -6.25 -0.07
C LYS A 43 3.01 -6.97 -0.44
N ARG A 44 4.11 -6.25 -0.67
CA ARG A 44 5.45 -6.85 -0.89
C ARG A 44 5.87 -7.76 0.26
N GLY A 45 5.47 -7.41 1.48
CA GLY A 45 5.66 -8.23 2.68
C GLY A 45 4.79 -9.49 2.76
N GLY A 46 3.98 -9.80 1.74
CA GLY A 46 3.14 -10.99 1.67
C GLY A 46 1.72 -10.84 2.23
N ALA A 47 1.31 -9.63 2.61
CA ALA A 47 -0.05 -9.35 3.05
C ALA A 47 -1.03 -9.38 1.87
N ASP A 48 -2.26 -9.81 2.15
CA ASP A 48 -3.42 -9.43 1.34
C ASP A 48 -3.92 -8.05 1.80
N VAL A 49 -3.86 -7.06 0.91
CA VAL A 49 -4.05 -5.65 1.29
C VAL A 49 -5.31 -5.09 0.65
N ILE A 50 -6.18 -4.55 1.50
CA ILE A 50 -7.39 -3.83 1.13
C ILE A 50 -7.20 -2.37 1.54
N VAL A 51 -7.46 -1.45 0.62
CA VAL A 51 -7.33 -0.01 0.85
C VAL A 51 -8.72 0.60 0.81
N THR A 52 -8.96 1.62 1.62
CA THR A 52 -10.19 2.41 1.56
C THR A 52 -9.87 3.87 1.83
N GLY A 53 -10.48 4.77 1.06
CA GLY A 53 -10.35 6.21 1.25
C GLY A 53 -11.09 6.65 2.51
N SER A 54 -10.39 7.31 3.45
CA SER A 54 -11.01 7.80 4.69
C SER A 54 -11.81 9.10 4.51
N ASN A 55 -11.75 9.73 3.33
CA ASN A 55 -12.46 10.98 3.05
C ASN A 55 -12.87 11.08 1.56
N PRO A 56 -14.18 11.16 1.24
CA PRO A 56 -14.71 11.14 -0.12
C PRO A 56 -14.32 12.34 -1.00
N LEU A 57 -13.90 13.46 -0.42
CA LEU A 57 -13.55 14.68 -1.18
C LEU A 57 -12.10 14.72 -1.66
N SER A 58 -11.31 13.70 -1.33
CA SER A 58 -9.86 13.73 -1.52
C SER A 58 -9.24 12.44 -2.07
N THR A 59 -10.07 11.43 -2.31
CA THR A 59 -9.66 10.25 -3.05
C THR A 59 -9.39 10.68 -4.49
N GLN A 60 -8.17 10.43 -4.96
CA GLN A 60 -7.83 10.66 -6.36
C GLN A 60 -8.03 9.35 -7.13
N ASP A 61 -8.96 9.35 -8.08
CA ASP A 61 -9.38 8.15 -8.83
C ASP A 61 -8.21 7.51 -9.61
N ASP A 62 -7.24 8.32 -10.02
CA ASP A 62 -6.00 7.86 -10.68
C ASP A 62 -5.10 7.04 -9.74
N VAL A 63 -5.00 7.42 -8.47
CA VAL A 63 -4.26 6.68 -7.44
C VAL A 63 -4.97 5.36 -7.12
N ALA A 64 -6.29 5.38 -7.03
CA ALA A 64 -7.09 4.17 -6.82
C ALA A 64 -6.91 3.18 -7.98
N ALA A 65 -7.01 3.66 -9.23
CA ALA A 65 -6.78 2.84 -10.41
C ALA A 65 -5.36 2.25 -10.44
N GLY A 66 -4.34 3.07 -10.12
CA GLY A 66 -2.95 2.58 -10.04
C GLY A 66 -2.73 1.49 -8.99
N LEU A 67 -3.46 1.55 -7.86
CA LEU A 67 -3.41 0.51 -6.83
C LEU A 67 -4.09 -0.79 -7.28
N VAL A 68 -5.20 -0.71 -8.00
CA VAL A 68 -5.87 -1.86 -8.60
C VAL A 68 -4.97 -2.54 -9.63
N ASP A 69 -4.28 -1.79 -10.47
CA ASP A 69 -3.30 -2.32 -11.43
C ASP A 69 -2.12 -3.03 -10.74
N MET A 70 -1.74 -2.57 -9.54
CA MET A 70 -0.75 -3.24 -8.68
C MET A 70 -1.34 -4.44 -7.91
N GLY A 71 -2.60 -4.77 -8.17
CA GLY A 71 -3.36 -5.91 -7.64
C GLY A 71 -3.81 -5.73 -6.18
N LEU A 72 -3.95 -4.49 -5.70
CA LEU A 72 -4.59 -4.23 -4.41
C LEU A 72 -6.10 -4.12 -4.60
N THR A 73 -6.86 -4.44 -3.55
CA THR A 73 -8.29 -4.13 -3.52
C THR A 73 -8.45 -2.71 -2.97
N VAL A 74 -9.25 -1.86 -3.64
CA VAL A 74 -9.49 -0.45 -3.28
C VAL A 74 -10.99 -0.16 -3.24
#